data_AF-A0A2V9Y657-F1
#
_entry.id   AF-A0A2V9Y657-F1
#
_cell.length_a   1.000
_cell.length_b   1.000
_cell.length_c   1.000
_cell.angle_alpha   90.00
_cell.angle_beta   90.00
_cell.angle_gamma   90.00
#
_symmetry.space_group_name_H-M   'P 1'
#
loop_
_entity.id
_entity.type
_entity.pdbx_description
1 polymer ?
#
loop_
_entity_poly.entity_id
_entity_poly.type
_entity_poly.pdbx_seq_one_letter_code
_entity_poly.pdbx_strand_id
1 'polypeptide(L)'
;MTGLMSDPAIIGVGVGRSADEHSSAALAIYVDKSKISGPIPAEIDGVRTKVVRTDRFRSYGWGKEETPVPAACRQTAKPAH
;
A
#
# COMPACT_ATOMS: atom_id res chain seq x y z
N MET A 1 -9.92 -20.79 -12.98
CA MET A 1 -9.68 -20.22 -11.64
C MET A 1 -8.46 -19.34 -11.76
N THR A 2 -8.64 -18.03 -11.98
CA THR A 2 -7.51 -17.09 -12.10
C THR A 2 -6.93 -16.88 -10.72
N GLY A 3 -5.66 -17.23 -10.55
CA GLY A 3 -4.96 -17.07 -9.27
C GLY A 3 -4.79 -15.59 -8.93
N LEU A 4 -4.66 -15.28 -7.64
CA LEU A 4 -4.55 -13.91 -7.14
C LEU A 4 -3.39 -13.13 -7.81
N MET A 5 -2.27 -13.79 -8.08
CA MET A 5 -1.11 -13.19 -8.76
C MET A 5 -1.30 -12.94 -10.26
N SER A 6 -2.42 -13.35 -10.86
CA SER A 6 -2.73 -13.02 -12.25
C SER A 6 -3.22 -11.58 -12.42
N ASP A 7 -3.64 -10.91 -11.33
CA ASP A 7 -4.04 -9.51 -11.35
C ASP A 7 -2.77 -8.60 -11.29
N PRO A 8 -2.50 -7.77 -12.32
CA PRO A 8 -1.34 -6.88 -12.34
C PRO A 8 -1.41 -5.70 -11.36
N ALA A 9 -2.53 -5.53 -10.66
CA ALA A 9 -2.67 -4.63 -9.52
C ALA A 9 -2.12 -5.25 -8.23
N ILE A 10 -1.99 -6.57 -8.16
CA ILE A 10 -1.46 -7.25 -6.97
C ILE A 10 0.07 -7.28 -7.06
N ILE A 11 0.70 -6.67 -6.06
CA ILE A 11 2.15 -6.54 -5.95
C ILE A 11 2.75 -7.78 -5.27
N GLY A 12 2.03 -8.33 -4.28
CA GLY A 12 2.54 -9.43 -3.48
C GLY A 12 1.52 -9.95 -2.47
N VAL A 13 1.81 -11.12 -1.89
CA VAL A 13 1.00 -11.78 -0.87
C VAL A 13 1.94 -12.27 0.22
N GLY A 14 1.61 -11.98 1.48
CA GLY A 14 2.34 -12.46 2.65
C GLY A 14 1.38 -13.07 3.66
N VAL A 15 1.92 -13.90 4.55
CA VAL A 15 1.18 -14.41 5.70
C VAL A 15 1.58 -13.58 6.91
N GLY A 16 0.60 -13.11 7.66
CA GLY A 16 0.83 -12.35 8.88
C GLY A 16 -0.27 -12.58 9.90
N ARG A 17 -0.33 -11.69 10.89
CA ARG A 17 -1.41 -11.68 11.87
C ARG A 17 -2.61 -10.93 11.31
N SER A 18 -3.79 -11.43 11.63
CA SER A 18 -5.04 -10.70 11.38
C SER A 18 -5.01 -9.36 12.11
N ALA A 19 -5.58 -8.33 11.48
CA ALA A 19 -5.67 -6.99 12.06
C ALA A 19 -6.70 -6.96 13.20
N ASP A 20 -7.77 -7.75 13.08
CA ASP A 20 -8.88 -7.77 14.03
C ASP A 20 -8.69 -8.83 15.13
N GLU A 21 -7.96 -9.91 14.84
CA GLU A 21 -7.66 -10.98 15.80
C GLU A 21 -6.17 -11.33 15.79
N HIS A 22 -5.45 -10.72 16.73
CA HIS A 22 -4.00 -10.88 16.87
C HIS A 22 -3.53 -12.33 17.05
N SER A 23 -4.41 -13.28 17.38
CA SER A 23 -4.14 -14.72 17.52
C SER A 23 -4.33 -15.54 16.24
N SER A 24 -4.91 -14.96 15.17
CA SER A 24 -5.28 -15.68 13.95
C SER A 24 -4.42 -15.27 12.76
N ALA A 25 -4.09 -16.23 11.90
CA ALA A 25 -3.36 -15.99 10.66
C ALA A 25 -4.23 -15.23 9.65
N ALA A 26 -3.63 -14.31 8.90
CA ALA A 26 -4.28 -13.62 7.79
C ALA A 26 -3.33 -13.46 6.61
N LEU A 27 -3.87 -13.58 5.40
CA LEU A 27 -3.18 -13.22 4.17
C LEU A 27 -3.18 -11.71 3.99
N ALA A 28 -2.00 -11.10 4.02
CA ALA A 28 -1.80 -9.72 3.62
C ALA A 28 -1.62 -9.65 2.11
N ILE A 29 -2.58 -9.03 1.42
CA ILE A 29 -2.56 -8.86 -0.04
C ILE A 29 -2.18 -7.41 -0.33
N TYR A 30 -1.00 -7.21 -0.91
CA TYR A 30 -0.46 -5.89 -1.24
C TYR A 30 -0.93 -5.47 -2.63
N VAL A 31 -1.69 -4.38 -2.70
CA VAL A 31 -2.29 -3.88 -3.94
C VAL A 31 -1.71 -2.51 -4.28
N ASP A 32 -1.37 -2.32 -5.54
CA ASP A 32 -0.92 -1.04 -6.08
C ASP A 32 -2.05 -0.02 -5.98
N LYS A 33 -1.85 1.02 -5.17
CA LYS A 33 -2.85 2.08 -4.95
C LYS A 33 -3.19 2.87 -6.21
N SER A 34 -2.32 2.83 -7.23
CA SER A 34 -2.53 3.49 -8.53
C SER A 34 -3.39 2.66 -9.49
N LYS A 35 -3.74 1.42 -9.14
CA LYS A 35 -4.45 0.49 -10.00
C LYS A 35 -5.76 0.04 -9.37
N ILE A 36 -6.69 -0.37 -10.23
CA ILE A 36 -7.93 -1.02 -9.80
C ILE A 36 -7.69 -2.52 -9.88
N SER A 37 -7.78 -3.21 -8.75
CA SER A 37 -7.80 -4.67 -8.70
C SER A 37 -9.21 -5.20 -8.89
N GLY A 38 -9.31 -6.48 -9.26
CA GLY A 38 -10.57 -7.21 -9.13
C GLY A 38 -11.04 -7.31 -7.67
N PRO A 39 -12.27 -7.82 -7.43
CA PRO A 39 -12.75 -8.10 -6.09
C PRO A 39 -11.88 -9.16 -5.42
N ILE A 40 -11.36 -8.84 -4.25
CA ILE A 40 -10.55 -9.74 -3.43
C ILE A 40 -11.48 -10.40 -2.39
N PRO A 41 -11.62 -11.74 -2.39
CA PRO A 41 -12.43 -12.44 -1.40
C PRO A 41 -11.95 -12.17 0.03
N ALA A 42 -12.88 -12.04 0.98
CA ALA A 42 -12.56 -11.87 2.40
C ALA A 42 -11.84 -13.09 3.01
N GLU A 43 -12.01 -14.26 2.40
CA GLU A 43 -11.32 -15.49 2.79
C GLU A 43 -10.83 -16.24 1.54
N ILE A 44 -9.62 -16.79 1.62
CA ILE A 44 -9.03 -17.67 0.61
C ILE A 44 -8.64 -18.96 1.34
N ASP A 45 -9.18 -20.09 0.89
CA ASP A 45 -8.96 -21.41 1.50
C ASP A 45 -9.20 -21.46 3.02
N GLY A 46 -10.18 -20.68 3.50
CA GLY A 46 -10.54 -20.58 4.92
C GLY A 46 -9.63 -19.66 5.76
N VAL A 47 -8.70 -18.94 5.13
CA VAL A 47 -7.84 -17.95 5.79
C VAL A 47 -8.32 -16.54 5.44
N ARG A 48 -8.54 -15.70 6.45
CA ARG A 48 -8.94 -14.30 6.27
C ARG A 48 -7.90 -13.51 5.49
N THR A 49 -8.36 -12.66 4.59
CA THR A 49 -7.52 -11.74 3.82
C THR A 49 -7.61 -10.32 4.37
N LYS A 50 -6.54 -9.57 4.22
CA LYS A 50 -6.52 -8.13 4.44
C LYS A 50 -5.85 -7.45 3.25
N VAL A 51 -6.47 -6.39 2.76
CA VAL A 51 -5.94 -5.63 1.62
C VAL A 51 -5.11 -4.46 2.13
N VAL A 52 -3.83 -4.45 1.75
CA VAL A 52 -2.90 -3.35 2.05
C VAL A 52 -2.64 -2.59 0.76
N ARG A 53 -3.24 -1.40 0.62
CA ARG A 53 -2.98 -0.53 -0.53
C ARG A 53 -1.68 0.24 -0.32
N THR A 54 -0.74 0.08 -1.25
CA THR A 54 0.60 0.65 -1.16
C THR A 54 1.09 1.12 -2.52
N ASP A 55 2.13 1.95 -2.52
CA ASP A 55 2.91 2.18 -3.73
C ASP A 55 3.65 0.92 -4.14
N ARG A 56 3.89 0.79 -5.44
CA ARG A 56 4.76 -0.24 -5.99
C ARG A 56 6.14 -0.16 -5.34
N PHE A 57 6.69 -1.31 -4.94
CA PHE A 57 8.06 -1.39 -4.45
C PHE A 57 9.03 -0.87 -5.53
N ARG A 58 9.75 0.21 -5.21
CA ARG A 58 10.79 0.77 -6.07
C ARG A 58 12.14 0.24 -5.57
N SER A 59 12.79 -0.60 -6.38
CA SER A 59 14.15 -1.09 -6.08
C SER A 59 15.25 -0.10 -6.46
N TYR A 60 14.88 1.07 -6.98
CA TYR A 60 15.78 2.15 -7.39
C TYR A 60 15.53 3.40 -6.54
N GLY A 61 16.58 4.20 -6.32
CA GLY A 61 16.50 5.42 -5.49
C GLY A 61 16.65 5.19 -3.98
N TRP A 62 16.89 3.95 -3.54
CA TRP A 62 17.19 3.66 -2.13
C TRP A 62 18.50 4.35 -1.72
N GLY A 63 18.45 5.20 -0.69
CA GLY A 63 19.60 5.96 -0.18
C GLY A 63 19.80 7.34 -0.81
N LYS A 64 18.92 7.80 -1.70
CA LYS A 64 18.85 9.22 -2.06
C LYS A 64 17.90 9.88 -1.07
N GLU A 65 18.46 10.67 -0.16
CA GLU A 65 17.72 11.61 0.67
C GLU A 65 16.64 12.25 -0.21
N GLU A 66 15.37 12.04 0.14
CA GLU A 66 14.26 12.69 -0.53
C GLU A 66 14.59 14.18 -0.48
N THR A 67 15.03 14.75 -1.61
CA THR A 67 15.31 16.17 -1.70
C THR A 67 14.11 16.86 -1.08
N PRO A 68 14.28 17.61 0.02
CA PRO A 68 13.14 18.23 0.66
C PRO A 68 12.44 19.01 -0.43
N VAL A 69 11.16 18.69 -0.67
CA VAL A 69 10.29 19.52 -1.50
C VAL A 69 10.54 20.95 -1.02
N PRO A 70 11.12 21.85 -1.86
CA PRO A 70 11.40 23.19 -1.39
C PRO A 70 10.07 23.75 -0.93
N ALA A 71 10.00 24.15 0.33
CA ALA A 71 8.81 24.71 0.93
C ALA A 71 8.39 25.89 0.05
N ALA A 72 7.42 25.64 -0.83
CA ALA A 72 6.95 26.61 -1.78
C ALA A 72 6.33 27.76 -0.97
N CYS A 73 7.06 28.87 -0.94
CA CYS A 73 6.61 30.22 -0.68
C CYS A 73 5.48 30.33 0.36
N ARG A 74 5.83 30.33 1.66
CA ARG A 74 4.98 30.98 2.66
C ARG A 74 5.04 32.49 2.42
N GLN A 75 4.21 32.99 1.52
CA GLN A 75 3.91 34.41 1.43
C GLN A 75 3.22 34.82 2.73
N THR A 76 3.98 35.41 3.65
CA THR A 76 3.40 36.32 4.65
C THR A 76 3.75 37.72 4.20
N ALA A 77 2.87 38.30 3.39
CA ALA A 77 2.80 39.74 3.26
C ALA A 77 2.57 40.33 4.66
N LYS A 78 3.52 41.14 5.14
CA LYS A 78 3.40 41.87 6.41
C LYS A 78 2.58 43.14 6.14
N PRO A 79 1.49 43.42 6.89
CA PRO A 79 0.79 44.70 6.76
C PRO A 79 1.60 45.83 7.40
N ALA A 80 1.34 47.03 6.89
CA ALA A 80 2.02 48.29 7.18
C ALA A 80 1.93 48.75 8.65
N HIS A 81 2.95 49.49 9.09
CA HIS A 81 2.83 50.58 10.04
C HIS A 81 3.89 51.64 9.76
#